data_AF-A0A7S1JQU1-F1
#
_entry.id   AF-A0A7S1JQU1-F1
#
_cell.length_a   1.000
_cell.length_b   1.000
_cell.length_c   1.000
_cell.angle_alpha   90.00
_cell.angle_beta   90.00
_cell.angle_gamma   90.00
#
_symmetry.space_group_name_H-M   'P 1'
#
loop_
_entity.id
_entity.type
_entity.pdbx_description
1 polymer ?
#
loop_
_entity_poly.entity_id
_entity_poly.type
_entity_poly.pdbx_seq_one_letter_code
_entity_poly.pdbx_strand_id
1 'polypeptide(L)'
;SLPEPLLTFNAFTTLERLKDEHSPYVPREVLSGAVRQLLMDAPPINFGTVKFLLGLLSRVANCARFNEMSIKKLAEVFAPAFFRPADMTPEASDVIQVANEAMAVLLADQRSLLADVEISMRSGEGRETAEGERRHRSRAKERKRETSADARRTRDSEAGVINVGDTTGDA
;
A
#
# COMPACT_ATOMS: atom_id res chain seq x y z
N SER A 1 -12.86 -22.85 4.16
CA SER A 1 -13.09 -21.39 4.28
C SER A 1 -11.76 -20.72 4.58
N LEU A 2 -11.58 -19.44 4.22
CA LEU A 2 -10.38 -18.70 4.60
C LEU A 2 -10.34 -18.51 6.13
N PRO A 3 -9.15 -18.57 6.76
CA PRO A 3 -9.02 -18.31 8.20
C PRO A 3 -9.38 -16.87 8.55
N GLU A 4 -9.10 -15.93 7.63
CA GLU A 4 -9.40 -14.51 7.74
C GLU A 4 -10.24 -14.05 6.53
N PRO A 5 -11.18 -13.10 6.68
CA PRO A 5 -11.85 -12.49 5.52
C PRO A 5 -10.87 -11.82 4.57
N LEU A 6 -11.28 -11.68 3.31
CA LEU A 6 -10.38 -11.26 2.25
C LEU A 6 -9.82 -9.84 2.44
N LEU A 7 -10.57 -8.92 3.05
CA LEU A 7 -10.11 -7.57 3.40
C LEU A 7 -9.61 -7.46 4.84
N THR A 8 -9.22 -8.57 5.46
CA THR A 8 -8.75 -8.66 6.86
C THR A 8 -9.84 -8.39 7.89
N PHE A 9 -9.60 -8.79 9.15
CA PHE A 9 -10.56 -8.49 10.23
C PHE A 9 -10.71 -6.98 10.49
N ASN A 10 -9.66 -6.19 10.21
CA ASN A 10 -9.68 -4.74 10.41
C ASN A 10 -10.71 -4.03 9.51
N ALA A 11 -11.06 -4.60 8.36
CA ALA A 11 -12.10 -4.04 7.51
C ALA A 11 -13.46 -4.03 8.23
N PHE A 12 -13.82 -5.11 8.94
CA PHE A 12 -15.09 -5.15 9.66
C PHE A 12 -15.11 -4.13 10.81
N THR A 13 -14.03 -4.02 11.58
CA THR A 13 -13.88 -3.01 12.63
C THR A 13 -13.97 -1.58 12.10
N THR A 14 -13.48 -1.34 10.89
CA THR A 14 -13.61 -0.03 10.23
C THR A 14 -15.06 0.30 9.91
N LEU A 15 -15.82 -0.69 9.40
CA LEU A 15 -17.25 -0.51 9.12
C LEU A 15 -18.08 -0.31 10.38
N GLU A 16 -17.73 -1.00 11.46
CA GLU A 16 -18.35 -0.84 12.78
C GLU A 16 -18.18 0.60 13.29
N ARG A 17 -16.95 1.14 13.24
CA ARG A 17 -16.69 2.54 13.63
C ARG A 17 -17.47 3.54 12.79
N LEU A 18 -17.50 3.34 11.48
CA LEU A 18 -18.26 4.23 10.58
C LEU A 18 -19.76 4.21 10.88
N LYS A 19 -20.31 3.03 11.19
CA LYS A 19 -21.71 2.90 11.60
C LYS A 19 -21.98 3.73 12.84
N ASP A 20 -21.11 3.64 13.85
CA ASP A 20 -21.27 4.33 15.12
C ASP A 20 -21.11 5.86 14.95
N GLU A 21 -20.16 6.31 14.13
CA GLU A 21 -19.89 7.73 13.85
C GLU A 21 -21.00 8.41 13.03
N HIS A 22 -21.66 7.67 12.15
CA HIS A 22 -22.64 8.23 11.19
C HIS A 22 -24.08 7.72 11.41
N SER A 23 -24.39 7.16 12.57
CA SER A 23 -25.74 6.69 12.89
C SER A 23 -26.81 7.77 12.66
N PRO A 24 -27.94 7.46 12.00
CA PRO A 24 -28.44 6.12 11.66
C PRO A 24 -28.01 5.59 10.29
N TYR A 25 -27.25 6.34 9.48
CA TYR A 25 -26.89 5.95 8.11
C TYR A 25 -25.53 6.50 7.70
N VAL A 26 -24.66 5.64 7.18
CA VAL A 26 -23.34 6.02 6.66
C VAL A 26 -23.49 6.61 5.25
N PRO A 27 -23.14 7.88 5.01
CA PRO A 27 -23.21 8.46 3.67
C PRO A 27 -22.37 7.68 2.65
N ARG A 28 -22.89 7.53 1.42
CA ARG A 28 -22.23 6.75 0.36
C ARG A 28 -20.80 7.22 0.08
N GLU A 29 -20.57 8.54 0.10
CA GLU A 29 -19.27 9.15 -0.16
C GLU A 29 -18.25 8.80 0.92
N VAL A 30 -18.69 8.82 2.19
CA VAL A 30 -17.87 8.40 3.33
C VAL A 30 -17.55 6.91 3.21
N LEU A 31 -18.56 6.08 2.92
CA LEU A 31 -18.38 4.64 2.75
C LEU A 31 -17.44 4.30 1.59
N SER A 32 -17.57 5.02 0.47
CA SER A 32 -16.69 4.87 -0.70
C SER A 32 -15.24 5.25 -0.37
N GLY A 33 -15.03 6.34 0.38
CA GLY A 33 -13.71 6.72 0.88
C GLY A 33 -13.10 5.67 1.79
N ALA A 34 -13.89 5.11 2.72
CA ALA A 34 -13.42 4.06 3.61
C ALA A 34 -13.07 2.77 2.87
N VAL A 35 -13.95 2.31 1.98
CA VAL A 35 -13.72 1.12 1.16
C VAL A 35 -12.46 1.26 0.30
N ARG A 36 -12.22 2.44 -0.27
CA ARG A 36 -10.99 2.76 -0.97
C ARG A 36 -9.77 2.59 -0.07
N GLN A 37 -9.81 3.13 1.14
CA GLN A 37 -8.72 3.01 2.09
C GLN A 37 -8.47 1.55 2.47
N LEU A 38 -9.53 0.77 2.69
CA LEU A 38 -9.41 -0.68 2.94
C LEU A 38 -8.75 -1.45 1.79
N LEU A 39 -8.98 -1.04 0.54
CA LEU A 39 -8.27 -1.62 -0.60
C LEU A 39 -6.78 -1.24 -0.64
N MET A 40 -6.43 -0.02 -0.21
CA MET A 40 -5.04 0.44 -0.10
C MET A 40 -4.29 -0.30 1.00
N ASP A 41 -4.96 -0.56 2.12
CA ASP A 41 -4.38 -1.20 3.30
C ASP A 41 -4.36 -2.73 3.21
N ALA A 42 -5.06 -3.30 2.23
CA ALA A 42 -5.11 -4.74 2.01
C ALA A 42 -3.69 -5.27 1.67
N PRO A 43 -3.29 -6.43 2.23
CA PRO A 43 -2.03 -7.07 1.83
C PRO A 43 -1.98 -7.27 0.31
N PRO A 44 -0.82 -7.08 -0.37
CA PRO A 44 -0.75 -7.15 -1.84
C PRO A 44 -1.32 -8.43 -2.45
N ILE A 45 -1.13 -9.57 -1.77
CA ILE A 45 -1.67 -10.87 -2.21
C ILE A 45 -3.20 -10.94 -2.11
N ASN A 46 -3.78 -10.31 -1.10
CA ASN A 46 -5.23 -10.17 -0.94
C ASN A 46 -5.78 -9.24 -2.02
N PHE A 47 -5.13 -8.09 -2.25
CA PHE A 47 -5.57 -7.12 -3.26
C PHE A 47 -5.68 -7.73 -4.66
N GLY A 48 -4.70 -8.52 -5.09
CA GLY A 48 -4.77 -9.22 -6.38
C GLY A 48 -5.99 -10.15 -6.50
N THR A 49 -6.32 -10.85 -5.42
CA THR A 49 -7.50 -11.72 -5.33
C THR A 49 -8.79 -10.91 -5.32
N VAL A 50 -8.86 -9.82 -4.55
CA VAL A 50 -10.00 -8.88 -4.50
C VAL A 50 -10.28 -8.34 -5.90
N LYS A 51 -9.26 -7.80 -6.58
CA LYS A 51 -9.37 -7.28 -7.94
C LYS A 51 -9.96 -8.30 -8.90
N PHE A 52 -9.46 -9.54 -8.87
CA PHE A 52 -9.97 -10.61 -9.71
C PHE A 52 -11.44 -10.92 -9.43
N LEU A 53 -11.80 -11.06 -8.16
CA LEU A 53 -13.16 -11.38 -7.74
C LEU A 53 -14.14 -10.27 -8.09
N LEU A 54 -13.81 -9.00 -7.84
CA LEU A 54 -14.68 -7.88 -8.20
C LEU A 54 -14.93 -7.83 -9.72
N GLY A 55 -13.88 -8.07 -10.52
CA GLY A 55 -13.99 -8.16 -11.97
C GLY A 55 -14.93 -9.28 -12.42
N LEU A 56 -14.84 -10.46 -11.80
CA LEU A 56 -15.73 -11.58 -12.07
C LEU A 56 -17.18 -11.26 -11.66
N LEU A 57 -17.40 -10.81 -10.44
CA LEU A 57 -18.73 -10.53 -9.88
C LEU A 57 -19.45 -9.42 -10.65
N SER A 58 -18.73 -8.42 -11.14
CA SER A 58 -19.31 -7.40 -12.02
C SER A 58 -19.77 -7.97 -13.37
N ARG A 59 -19.03 -8.92 -13.96
CA ARG A 59 -19.50 -9.61 -15.17
C ARG A 59 -20.76 -10.41 -14.89
N VAL A 60 -20.85 -11.04 -13.72
CA VAL A 60 -22.08 -11.73 -13.27
C VAL A 60 -23.24 -10.75 -13.13
N ALA A 61 -23.01 -9.59 -12.49
CA ALA A 61 -24.01 -8.53 -12.34
C ALA A 61 -24.51 -7.98 -13.69
N ASN A 62 -23.63 -7.87 -14.69
CA ASN A 62 -24.01 -7.43 -16.04
C ASN A 62 -24.93 -8.42 -16.77
N CYS A 63 -25.00 -9.67 -16.29
CA CYS A 63 -25.90 -10.71 -16.78
C CYS A 63 -27.16 -10.87 -15.89
N ALA A 64 -27.46 -9.90 -15.01
CA ALA A 64 -28.58 -9.95 -14.06
C ALA A 64 -29.93 -10.29 -14.70
N ARG A 65 -30.17 -9.90 -15.96
CA ARG A 65 -31.39 -10.24 -16.69
C ARG A 65 -31.60 -11.74 -16.91
N PHE A 66 -30.54 -12.55 -16.80
CA PHE A 66 -30.58 -14.00 -17.05
C PHE A 66 -30.30 -14.83 -15.80
N ASN A 67 -29.39 -14.37 -14.93
CA ASN A 67 -29.01 -15.08 -13.72
C ASN A 67 -29.69 -14.54 -12.45
N GLU A 68 -30.47 -13.46 -12.58
CA GLU A 68 -31.17 -12.77 -11.49
C GLU A 68 -30.26 -12.24 -10.36
N MET A 69 -28.94 -12.17 -10.58
CA MET A 69 -27.96 -11.70 -9.61
C MET A 69 -27.65 -10.22 -9.82
N SER A 70 -28.45 -9.34 -9.21
CA SER A 70 -28.15 -7.91 -9.14
C SER A 70 -26.93 -7.62 -8.25
N ILE A 71 -26.35 -6.42 -8.36
CA ILE A 71 -25.25 -5.96 -7.48
C ILE A 71 -25.64 -6.12 -6.00
N LYS A 72 -26.87 -5.75 -5.63
CA LYS A 72 -27.37 -5.87 -4.26
C LYS A 72 -27.37 -7.33 -3.77
N LYS A 73 -27.91 -8.26 -4.56
CA LYS A 73 -27.93 -9.69 -4.21
C LYS A 73 -26.52 -10.27 -4.11
N LEU A 74 -25.64 -9.90 -5.03
CA LEU A 74 -24.24 -10.31 -4.97
C LEU A 74 -23.55 -9.74 -3.72
N ALA A 75 -23.82 -8.49 -3.37
CA ALA A 75 -23.27 -7.86 -2.19
C ALA A 75 -23.70 -8.58 -0.91
N GLU A 76 -24.99 -8.88 -0.74
CA GLU A 76 -25.52 -9.63 0.41
C GLU A 76 -24.89 -11.03 0.53
N VAL A 77 -24.65 -11.72 -0.59
CA VAL A 77 -24.06 -13.07 -0.60
C VAL A 77 -22.57 -13.05 -0.34
N PHE A 78 -21.83 -12.08 -0.89
CA PHE A 78 -20.37 -12.07 -0.86
C PHE A 78 -19.77 -11.18 0.23
N ALA A 79 -20.52 -10.26 0.83
CA ALA A 79 -20.02 -9.43 1.92
C ALA A 79 -19.39 -10.25 3.05
N PRO A 80 -19.96 -11.39 3.53
CA PRO A 80 -19.33 -12.19 4.59
C PRO A 80 -17.96 -12.78 4.24
N ALA A 81 -17.62 -12.90 2.95
CA ALA A 81 -16.30 -13.38 2.53
C ALA A 81 -15.25 -12.25 2.52
N PHE A 82 -15.68 -11.01 2.40
CA PHE A 82 -14.83 -9.81 2.38
C PHE A 82 -14.75 -9.13 3.74
N PHE A 83 -15.86 -9.14 4.48
CA PHE A 83 -16.07 -8.47 5.74
C PHE A 83 -16.66 -9.49 6.73
N ARG A 84 -15.86 -9.89 7.71
CA ARG A 84 -16.31 -10.76 8.79
C ARG A 84 -15.64 -10.30 10.08
N PRO A 85 -16.35 -10.24 11.22
CA PRO A 85 -15.69 -9.96 12.49
C PRO A 85 -14.77 -11.12 12.87
N ALA A 86 -13.80 -10.85 13.75
CA ALA A 86 -12.99 -11.90 14.36
C ALA A 86 -13.86 -12.83 15.22
N ASP A 87 -14.76 -12.23 16.01
CA ASP A 87 -15.71 -12.90 16.88
C ASP A 87 -17.14 -12.50 16.50
N MET A 88 -18.03 -13.47 16.33
CA MET A 88 -19.44 -13.19 16.05
C MET A 88 -20.15 -12.79 17.35
N THR A 89 -20.43 -11.49 17.51
CA THR A 89 -21.24 -10.96 18.61
C THR A 89 -22.64 -10.55 18.12
N PRO A 90 -23.64 -10.42 19.01
CA PRO A 90 -24.98 -9.94 18.63
C PRO A 90 -24.95 -8.55 17.97
N GLU A 91 -24.05 -7.67 18.40
CA GLU A 91 -23.88 -6.30 17.91
C GLU A 91 -23.32 -6.25 16.48
N ALA A 92 -22.65 -7.33 16.04
CA ALA A 92 -22.18 -7.47 14.67
C ALA A 92 -23.33 -7.51 13.65
N SER A 93 -24.54 -7.88 14.08
CA SER A 93 -25.73 -7.95 13.20
C SER A 93 -26.05 -6.59 12.57
N ASP A 94 -25.89 -5.50 13.31
CA ASP A 94 -26.18 -4.14 12.82
C ASP A 94 -25.13 -3.65 11.81
N VAL A 95 -23.91 -4.21 11.87
CA VAL A 95 -22.81 -3.87 10.94
C VAL A 95 -22.96 -4.62 9.62
N ILE A 96 -23.69 -5.74 9.59
CA ILE A 96 -23.92 -6.54 8.37
C ILE A 96 -24.52 -5.69 7.25
N GLN A 97 -25.46 -4.80 7.56
CA GLN A 97 -26.05 -3.93 6.55
C GLN A 97 -25.01 -3.00 5.93
N VAL A 98 -24.16 -2.37 6.76
CA VAL A 98 -23.06 -1.52 6.29
C VAL A 98 -22.04 -2.32 5.46
N ALA A 99 -21.75 -3.57 5.84
CA ALA A 99 -20.89 -4.47 5.07
C ALA A 99 -21.47 -4.85 3.70
N ASN A 100 -22.79 -5.09 3.63
CA ASN A 100 -23.47 -5.33 2.36
C ASN A 100 -23.41 -4.08 1.47
N GLU A 101 -23.64 -2.89 2.05
CA GLU A 101 -23.53 -1.63 1.32
C GLU A 101 -22.09 -1.35 0.85
N ALA A 102 -21.09 -1.64 1.68
CA ALA A 102 -19.67 -1.55 1.32
C ALA A 102 -19.33 -2.47 0.14
N MET A 103 -19.82 -3.71 0.15
CA MET A 103 -19.64 -4.65 -0.96
C MET A 103 -20.36 -4.18 -2.23
N ALA A 104 -21.54 -3.58 -2.10
CA ALA A 104 -22.25 -2.99 -3.24
C ALA A 104 -21.47 -1.82 -3.85
N VAL A 105 -20.88 -0.95 -3.03
CA VAL A 105 -19.98 0.13 -3.48
C VAL A 105 -18.75 -0.43 -4.18
N LEU A 106 -18.11 -1.47 -3.62
CA LEU A 106 -16.99 -2.17 -4.26
C LEU A 106 -17.36 -2.65 -5.66
N LEU A 107 -18.53 -3.28 -5.83
CA LEU A 107 -18.96 -3.83 -7.12
C LEU A 107 -19.38 -2.75 -8.13
N ALA A 108 -20.06 -1.70 -7.67
CA ALA A 108 -20.54 -0.61 -8.52
C ALA A 108 -19.39 0.28 -9.02
N ASP A 109 -18.45 0.61 -8.12
CA ASP A 109 -17.40 1.61 -8.35
C ASP A 109 -16.02 0.97 -8.55
N GLN A 110 -15.92 -0.35 -8.72
CA GLN A 110 -14.63 -1.09 -8.75
C GLN A 110 -13.59 -0.46 -9.70
N ARG A 111 -14.02 0.11 -10.84
CA ARG A 111 -13.07 0.58 -11.86
C ARG A 111 -12.31 1.80 -11.37
N SER A 112 -13.01 2.77 -10.80
CA SER A 112 -12.39 3.97 -10.22
C SER A 112 -11.63 3.61 -8.94
N LEU A 113 -12.24 2.80 -8.06
CA LEU A 113 -11.62 2.39 -6.80
C LEU A 113 -10.27 1.67 -7.02
N LEU A 114 -10.23 0.69 -7.92
CA LEU A 114 -9.02 -0.09 -8.20
C LEU A 114 -7.95 0.74 -8.95
N ALA A 115 -8.36 1.61 -9.88
CA ALA A 115 -7.41 2.46 -10.60
C ALA A 115 -6.63 3.38 -9.64
N ASP A 116 -7.33 3.98 -8.68
CA ASP A 116 -6.68 4.86 -7.70
C ASP A 116 -5.69 4.09 -6.80
N VAL A 117 -6.01 2.84 -6.44
CA VAL A 117 -5.10 1.96 -5.68
C VAL A 117 -3.86 1.62 -6.49
N GLU A 118 -4.02 1.24 -7.76
CA GLU A 118 -2.90 0.92 -8.64
C GLU A 118 -1.97 2.12 -8.89
N ILE A 119 -2.53 3.33 -9.04
CA ILE A 119 -1.75 4.56 -9.17
C ILE A 119 -0.92 4.81 -7.89
N SER A 120 -1.52 4.60 -6.73
CA SER A 120 -0.84 4.75 -5.43
C SER A 120 0.32 3.76 -5.27
N MET A 121 0.09 2.47 -5.57
CA MET A 121 1.11 1.42 -5.47
C MET A 121 2.31 1.71 -6.39
N ARG A 122 2.07 2.08 -7.65
CA ARG A 122 3.13 2.44 -8.61
C ARG A 122 3.93 3.67 -8.16
N SER A 123 3.27 4.64 -7.52
CA SER A 123 3.91 5.86 -7.03
C SER A 123 4.79 5.61 -5.79
N GLY A 124 4.45 4.60 -4.98
CA GLY A 124 5.26 4.14 -3.84
C GLY A 124 6.55 3.45 -4.29
N GLU A 125 6.46 2.50 -5.22
CA GLU A 125 7.61 1.77 -5.79
C GLU A 125 8.63 2.71 -6.45
N GLY A 126 8.15 3.75 -7.14
CA GLY A 126 9.00 4.78 -7.73
C GLY A 126 9.77 5.64 -6.72
N ARG A 127 9.26 5.80 -5.50
CA ARG A 127 9.95 6.55 -4.43
C ARG A 127 11.05 5.72 -3.77
N GLU A 128 10.79 4.45 -3.46
CA GLU A 128 11.78 3.57 -2.84
C GLU A 128 12.98 3.32 -3.75
N THR A 129 12.73 3.12 -5.05
CA THR A 129 13.79 2.97 -6.06
C THR A 129 14.61 4.24 -6.23
N ALA A 130 13.96 5.40 -6.37
CA ALA A 130 14.65 6.68 -6.50
C ALA A 130 15.47 7.04 -5.24
N GLU A 131 14.97 6.71 -4.04
CA GLU A 131 15.69 6.94 -2.79
C GLU A 131 16.85 5.97 -2.61
N GLY A 132 16.68 4.69 -2.97
CA GLY A 132 17.74 3.69 -3.01
C GLY A 132 18.89 4.09 -3.95
N GLU A 133 18.56 4.59 -5.15
CA GLU A 133 19.56 5.08 -6.10
C GLU A 133 20.29 6.33 -5.61
N ARG A 134 19.59 7.27 -4.97
CA ARG A 134 20.21 8.46 -4.36
C ARG A 134 21.21 8.07 -3.27
N ARG A 135 20.84 7.13 -2.39
CA ARG A 135 21.70 6.60 -1.32
C ARG A 135 22.90 5.82 -1.86
N HIS A 136 22.74 5.05 -2.93
CA HIS A 136 23.85 4.35 -3.57
C HIS A 136 24.83 5.33 -4.24
N ARG A 137 24.28 6.35 -4.92
CA ARG A 137 25.08 7.38 -5.61
C ARG A 137 25.82 8.30 -4.63
N SER A 138 25.24 8.61 -3.47
CA SER A 138 25.94 9.37 -2.42
C SER A 138 27.09 8.57 -1.81
N ARG A 139 26.87 7.29 -1.45
CA ARG A 139 27.93 6.39 -0.95
C ARG A 139 29.06 6.18 -1.96
N ALA A 140 28.74 6.08 -3.25
CA ALA A 140 29.75 5.96 -4.31
C ALA A 140 30.59 7.24 -4.48
N LYS A 141 29.98 8.42 -4.31
CA LYS A 141 30.70 9.71 -4.34
C LYS A 141 31.61 9.89 -3.12
N GLU A 142 31.20 9.41 -1.96
CA GLU A 142 31.97 9.46 -0.72
C GLU A 142 33.22 8.56 -0.80
N ARG A 143 33.08 7.31 -1.24
CA ARG A 143 34.20 6.38 -1.45
C ARG A 143 35.25 6.90 -2.43
N LYS A 144 34.84 7.60 -3.50
CA LYS A 144 35.75 8.23 -4.47
C LYS A 144 36.53 9.41 -3.87
N ARG A 145 35.94 10.15 -2.93
CA ARG A 145 36.61 11.25 -2.23
C ARG A 145 37.64 10.72 -1.25
N GLU A 146 37.34 9.65 -0.52
CA GLU A 146 38.28 8.98 0.39
C GLU A 146 39.49 8.43 -0.36
N THR A 147 39.28 7.68 -1.46
CA THR A 147 40.40 7.16 -2.27
C THR A 147 41.25 8.26 -2.90
N SER A 148 40.63 9.38 -3.30
CA SER A 148 41.38 10.53 -3.85
C SER A 148 42.16 11.31 -2.77
N ALA A 149 41.65 11.35 -1.54
CA ALA A 149 42.33 11.96 -0.41
C ALA A 149 43.51 11.10 0.08
N ASP A 150 43.34 9.78 0.08
CA ASP A 150 44.38 8.83 0.47
C ASP A 150 45.53 8.81 -0.55
N ALA A 151 45.21 8.84 -1.85
CA ALA A 151 46.20 8.95 -2.93
C ALA A 151 46.99 10.26 -2.94
N ARG A 152 46.46 11.35 -2.34
CA ARG A 152 47.21 12.61 -2.16
C ARG A 152 48.17 12.51 -0.98
N ARG A 153 47.76 11.89 0.13
CA ARG A 153 48.63 11.68 1.30
C ARG A 153 49.83 10.78 0.99
N THR A 154 49.66 9.76 0.15
CA THR A 154 50.77 8.90 -0.26
C THR A 154 51.78 9.62 -1.16
N ARG A 155 51.32 10.49 -2.06
CA ARG A 155 52.21 11.33 -2.91
C ARG A 155 53.00 12.37 -2.11
N ASP A 156 52.38 13.02 -1.14
CA ASP A 156 53.06 14.03 -0.31
C ASP A 156 54.11 13.38 0.62
N SER A 157 53.99 12.08 0.92
CA SER A 157 54.96 11.32 1.71
C SER A 157 56.19 10.89 0.90
N GLU A 158 56.05 10.67 -0.42
CA GLU A 158 57.18 10.32 -1.31
C GLU A 158 57.99 11.55 -1.77
N ALA A 159 57.40 12.76 -1.74
CA ALA A 159 58.11 14.00 -2.10
C ALA A 159 59.05 14.54 -1.01
N GLY A 160 59.04 13.96 0.19
CA GLY A 160 59.86 14.38 1.34
C GLY A 160 61.29 13.80 1.37
N VAL A 161 61.65 12.90 0.44
CA VAL A 161 62.97 12.27 0.39
C VAL A 161 63.72 12.73 -0.85
N ILE A 162 64.14 14.01 -0.91
CA ILE A 162 65.34 14.52 -1.59
C ILE A 162 65.47 15.99 -1.11
N ASN A 163 66.32 16.26 -0.12
CA ASN A 163 67.45 17.20 -0.23
C ASN A 163 68.25 17.22 1.09
N VAL A 164 69.32 16.44 1.16
CA VAL A 164 70.38 16.65 2.15
C VAL A 164 71.45 17.48 1.42
N GLY A 165 71.47 18.77 1.72
CA GLY A 165 72.40 19.72 1.11
C GLY A 165 72.81 20.78 2.13
N ASP A 166 73.96 20.53 2.76
CA ASP A 166 75.02 21.47 3.16
C ASP A 166 74.64 22.92 3.52
N THR A 167 74.99 23.33 4.75
CA THR A 167 76.04 24.32 5.07
C THR A 167 75.87 24.84 6.50
N THR A 168 76.77 24.47 7.42
CA THR A 168 76.99 25.21 8.68
C THR A 168 78.24 26.06 8.53
N GLY A 169 78.09 27.38 8.62
CA GLY A 169 79.19 28.35 8.65
C GLY A 169 78.75 29.70 9.22
N ASP A 170 79.50 30.15 10.23
CA ASP A 170 79.63 31.49 10.85
C ASP A 170 78.43 32.03 11.67
N ALA A 171 78.60 32.62 12.86
CA ALA A 171 79.78 33.18 13.56
C ALA A 171 79.66 33.08 15.08
#